data_AF-A0A239A1H2-F1
#
_entry.id   AF-A0A239A1H2-F1
#
_cell.length_a   1.000
_cell.length_b   1.000
_cell.length_c   1.000
_cell.angle_alpha   90.00
_cell.angle_beta   90.00
_cell.angle_gamma   90.00
#
_symmetry.space_group_name_H-M   'P 1'
#
loop_
_entity.id
_entity.type
_entity.pdbx_description
1 polymer ?
#
loop_
_entity_poly.entity_id
_entity_poly.type
_entity_poly.pdbx_seq_one_letter_code
_entity_poly.pdbx_strand_id
1 'polypeptide(L)'
;MKHFSIHSIAIGIGIGMVIAGIINILFINDSMNDIQSINNDPFVKIIKQNETTNDSEKSHIDGIDNNIIEESNIDNSDEMKNVDSNKAYKEVYIRKGMTSEEIAQLLEEKEIILSRDEFIYVANNLQMTGRLKYGLKRIPNESSIEDILEILVEIN
;
A
#
# COMPACT_ATOMS: atom_id res chain seq x y z
N MET A 1 -5.19 68.90 13.50
CA MET A 1 -5.05 67.57 12.88
C MET A 1 -4.86 66.56 14.00
N LYS A 2 -5.70 65.53 14.11
CA LYS A 2 -5.64 64.56 15.22
C LYS A 2 -4.39 63.70 15.02
N HIS A 3 -3.46 63.75 15.97
CA HIS A 3 -2.29 62.88 15.97
C HIS A 3 -2.76 61.45 16.23
N PHE A 4 -2.90 60.65 15.17
CA PHE A 4 -3.04 59.22 15.31
C PHE A 4 -1.73 58.68 15.88
N SER A 5 -1.82 58.01 17.03
CA SER A 5 -0.67 57.43 17.70
C SER A 5 -0.08 56.35 16.80
N ILE A 6 1.17 56.52 16.39
CA ILE A 6 1.96 55.52 15.63
C ILE A 6 1.91 54.15 16.32
N HIS A 7 1.75 54.15 17.65
CA HIS A 7 1.56 52.95 18.45
C HIS A 7 0.32 52.13 18.04
N SER A 8 -0.81 52.79 17.79
CA SER A 8 -2.05 52.13 17.34
C SER A 8 -1.91 51.53 15.94
N ILE A 9 -1.11 52.17 15.07
CA ILE A 9 -0.80 51.65 13.74
C ILE A 9 0.07 50.40 13.84
N ALA A 10 1.12 50.42 14.67
CA ALA A 10 2.00 49.27 14.86
C ALA A 10 1.26 48.05 15.43
N ILE A 11 0.34 48.26 16.39
CA ILE A 11 -0.51 47.20 16.93
C ILE A 11 -1.42 46.62 15.85
N GLY A 12 -2.05 47.47 15.03
CA GLY A 12 -2.91 47.03 13.94
C GLY A 12 -2.17 46.19 12.89
N ILE A 13 -0.95 46.59 12.52
CA ILE A 13 -0.11 45.83 11.59
C ILE A 13 0.24 44.46 12.17
N GLY A 14 0.63 44.40 13.45
CA GLY A 14 0.95 43.14 14.12
C GLY A 14 -0.23 42.16 14.13
N ILE A 15 -1.42 42.64 14.50
CA ILE A 15 -2.65 41.82 14.49
C ILE A 15 -2.98 41.36 13.06
N GLY A 16 -2.86 42.24 12.08
CA GLY A 16 -3.10 41.92 10.67
C GLY A 16 -2.19 40.81 10.15
N MET A 17 -0.89 40.82 10.50
CA MET A 17 0.06 39.78 10.09
C MET A 17 -0.27 38.41 10.68
N VAL A 18 -0.69 38.35 11.95
CA VAL A 18 -1.09 37.08 12.59
C VAL A 18 -2.33 36.50 11.92
N ILE A 19 -3.36 37.32 11.68
CA ILE A 19 -4.60 36.87 11.02
C ILE A 19 -4.32 36.38 9.59
N ALA A 20 -3.51 37.12 8.83
CA ALA A 20 -3.14 36.72 7.47
C ALA A 20 -2.38 35.39 7.43
N GLY A 21 -1.49 35.14 8.39
CA GLY A 21 -0.78 33.87 8.52
C GLY A 21 -1.71 32.69 8.78
N ILE A 22 -2.70 32.85 9.66
CA ILE A 22 -3.70 31.81 9.95
C ILE A 22 -4.52 31.47 8.70
N ILE A 23 -4.99 32.49 7.95
CA ILE A 23 -5.76 32.29 6.72
C ILE A 23 -4.92 31.57 5.66
N ASN A 24 -3.65 31.94 5.50
CA ASN A 24 -2.76 31.31 4.53
C ASN A 24 -2.56 29.81 4.79
N ILE A 25 -2.41 29.41 6.06
CA ILE A 25 -2.30 28.00 6.45
C ILE A 25 -3.59 27.23 6.13
N LEU A 26 -4.76 27.82 6.42
CA LEU A 26 -6.04 27.18 6.15
C LEU A 26 -6.29 26.97 4.66
N PHE A 27 -5.98 27.95 3.81
CA PHE A 27 -6.23 27.86 2.36
C PHE A 27 -5.19 26.99 1.61
N ILE A 28 -3.95 26.88 2.10
CA ILE A 28 -2.94 26.02 1.48
C ILE A 28 -3.26 24.54 1.69
N ASN A 29 -3.86 24.17 2.83
CA ASN A 29 -4.15 22.77 3.13
C ASN A 29 -5.35 22.18 2.35
N ASP A 30 -6.24 23.01 1.80
CA ASP A 30 -7.39 22.53 1.01
C ASP A 30 -7.04 22.22 -0.46
N SER A 31 -5.86 22.63 -0.95
CA SER A 31 -5.50 22.52 -2.38
C SER A 31 -4.85 21.20 -2.80
N MET A 32 -4.73 20.20 -1.92
CA MET A 32 -4.04 18.93 -2.22
C MET A 32 -4.95 17.73 -2.54
N ASN A 33 -6.27 17.90 -2.60
CA ASN A 33 -7.20 16.77 -2.86
C ASN A 33 -7.79 16.71 -4.28
N ASP A 34 -7.29 17.49 -5.25
CA ASP A 34 -7.82 17.47 -6.61
C ASP A 34 -6.75 17.18 -7.67
N ILE A 35 -6.28 15.93 -7.70
CA ILE A 35 -5.68 15.34 -8.90
C ILE A 35 -6.38 13.99 -9.16
N GLN A 36 -7.67 14.06 -9.48
CA GLN A 36 -8.30 13.09 -10.37
C GLN A 36 -8.04 13.54 -11.80
N SER A 37 -7.00 13.03 -12.46
CA SER A 37 -6.91 13.13 -13.92
C SER A 37 -5.88 12.18 -14.53
N ILE A 38 -6.38 11.33 -15.43
CA ILE A 38 -5.70 10.66 -16.54
C ILE A 38 -5.03 9.31 -16.20
N ASN A 39 -5.95 8.37 -15.97
CA ASN A 39 -5.95 7.03 -16.52
C ASN A 39 -5.58 7.06 -18.03
N ASN A 40 -4.42 6.50 -18.42
CA ASN A 40 -4.06 6.12 -19.79
C ASN A 40 -2.81 5.22 -19.74
N ASP A 41 -2.98 3.94 -19.41
CA ASP A 41 -1.96 2.93 -19.69
C ASP A 41 -2.56 1.87 -20.65
N PRO A 42 -2.03 1.71 -21.88
CA PRO A 42 -2.62 0.90 -22.94
C PRO A 42 -2.28 -0.60 -22.86
N PHE A 43 -1.92 -1.13 -21.68
CA PHE A 43 -1.41 -2.49 -21.52
C PHE A 43 -2.37 -3.47 -20.82
N VAL A 44 -3.64 -3.51 -21.24
CA VAL A 44 -4.46 -4.73 -21.04
C VAL A 44 -5.28 -4.99 -22.30
N LYS A 45 -4.68 -5.74 -23.24
CA LYS A 45 -5.41 -6.39 -24.32
C LYS A 45 -6.25 -7.51 -23.67
N ILE A 46 -7.53 -7.20 -23.44
CA ILE A 46 -8.55 -8.16 -23.00
C ILE A 46 -8.58 -9.30 -24.03
N ILE A 47 -8.17 -10.50 -23.63
CA ILE A 47 -8.47 -11.72 -24.38
C ILE A 47 -9.96 -11.99 -24.18
N LYS A 48 -10.76 -11.57 -25.16
CA LYS A 48 -12.12 -12.05 -25.37
C LYS A 48 -12.08 -13.29 -26.27
N GLN A 49 -13.06 -14.17 -26.05
CA GLN A 49 -13.49 -15.33 -26.85
C GLN A 49 -12.75 -16.65 -26.60
N ASN A 50 -13.41 -17.78 -26.27
CA ASN A 50 -14.81 -18.19 -26.50
C ASN A 50 -15.37 -19.05 -25.36
N GLU A 51 -16.65 -18.84 -25.04
CA GLU A 51 -17.50 -19.88 -24.47
C GLU A 51 -17.85 -20.95 -25.53
N THR A 52 -18.23 -22.12 -25.02
CA THR A 52 -19.31 -23.04 -25.49
C THR A 52 -18.87 -24.45 -25.96
N THR A 53 -19.37 -25.44 -25.19
CA THR A 53 -19.92 -26.78 -25.54
C THR A 53 -19.04 -28.02 -25.80
N ASN A 54 -19.42 -29.06 -25.03
CA ASN A 54 -19.62 -30.48 -25.37
C ASN A 54 -18.44 -31.43 -25.63
N ASP A 55 -18.25 -32.32 -24.64
CA ASP A 55 -18.46 -33.78 -24.69
C ASP A 55 -17.87 -34.63 -25.84
N SER A 56 -17.09 -35.64 -25.41
CA SER A 56 -16.83 -36.97 -25.98
C SER A 56 -15.87 -37.20 -27.18
N GLU A 57 -15.00 -38.19 -26.92
CA GLU A 57 -14.40 -39.22 -27.80
C GLU A 57 -13.26 -38.92 -28.81
N LYS A 58 -12.16 -39.67 -28.57
CA LYS A 58 -11.30 -40.43 -29.50
C LYS A 58 -10.20 -39.74 -30.36
N SER A 59 -8.99 -40.23 -30.06
CA SER A 59 -8.00 -40.88 -30.94
C SER A 59 -6.98 -40.07 -31.77
N HIS A 60 -5.73 -40.58 -31.63
CA HIS A 60 -4.55 -40.54 -32.52
C HIS A 60 -3.76 -39.22 -32.64
N ILE A 61 -2.53 -39.17 -32.10
CA ILE A 61 -1.23 -39.66 -32.64
C ILE A 61 -0.76 -38.83 -33.85
N ASP A 62 0.27 -37.98 -33.71
CA ASP A 62 1.66 -38.26 -34.16
C ASP A 62 2.59 -37.01 -34.08
N GLY A 63 3.90 -37.28 -33.88
CA GLY A 63 5.03 -36.39 -34.22
C GLY A 63 5.67 -35.61 -33.05
N ILE A 64 6.65 -36.15 -32.31
CA ILE A 64 8.11 -36.16 -32.62
C ILE A 64 8.68 -34.74 -32.83
N ASP A 65 9.43 -34.19 -31.87
CA ASP A 65 10.90 -34.24 -31.94
C ASP A 65 11.58 -33.85 -30.61
N ASN A 66 12.69 -34.51 -30.33
CA ASN A 66 13.56 -34.33 -29.18
C ASN A 66 14.53 -33.17 -29.43
N ASN A 67 14.79 -32.31 -28.44
CA ASN A 67 16.17 -32.13 -27.97
C ASN A 67 16.29 -31.29 -26.69
N ILE A 68 16.98 -31.95 -25.76
CA ILE A 68 17.67 -31.47 -24.57
C ILE A 68 18.62 -30.32 -24.95
N ILE A 69 18.73 -29.29 -24.09
CA ILE A 69 20.00 -28.71 -23.60
C ILE A 69 19.69 -28.06 -22.25
N GLU A 70 20.30 -28.64 -21.23
CA GLU A 70 20.54 -28.06 -19.91
C GLU A 70 21.45 -26.84 -20.07
N GLU A 71 21.17 -25.74 -19.38
CA GLU A 71 22.26 -24.97 -18.78
C GLU A 71 21.82 -24.30 -17.49
N SER A 72 22.41 -24.83 -16.43
CA SER A 72 22.42 -24.38 -15.05
C SER A 72 22.86 -22.93 -14.89
N ASN A 73 22.12 -22.17 -14.10
CA ASN A 73 22.70 -21.14 -13.23
C ASN A 73 21.97 -21.16 -11.89
N ILE A 74 22.47 -22.02 -11.02
CA ILE A 74 22.28 -21.96 -9.58
C ILE A 74 23.20 -20.85 -9.09
N ASP A 75 22.63 -19.76 -8.57
CA ASP A 75 23.33 -18.88 -7.65
C ASP A 75 22.64 -18.99 -6.27
N ASN A 76 23.42 -19.49 -5.32
CA ASN A 76 23.04 -19.85 -3.95
C ASN A 76 23.32 -18.68 -3.01
N SER A 77 22.32 -18.27 -2.21
CA SER A 77 22.45 -17.59 -0.90
C SER A 77 21.05 -17.04 -0.56
N ASP A 78 20.39 -17.30 0.57
CA ASP A 78 20.77 -17.92 1.82
C ASP A 78 19.50 -18.35 2.58
N GLU A 79 19.66 -19.38 3.42
CA GLU A 79 18.85 -19.69 4.61
C GLU A 79 17.33 -19.85 4.45
N MET A 80 16.94 -21.00 3.89
CA MET A 80 15.63 -21.59 4.16
C MET A 80 15.59 -22.08 5.61
N LYS A 81 15.30 -21.16 6.54
CA LYS A 81 14.90 -21.50 7.91
C LYS A 81 13.70 -22.44 7.82
N ASN A 82 13.87 -23.65 8.35
CA ASN A 82 12.78 -24.57 8.67
C ASN A 82 11.81 -23.85 9.63
N VAL A 83 10.79 -23.21 9.08
CA VAL A 83 9.69 -22.64 9.85
C VAL A 83 8.62 -23.73 9.98
N ASP A 84 8.61 -24.33 11.17
CA ASP A 84 7.49 -24.95 11.86
C ASP A 84 6.18 -25.04 11.03
N SER A 85 5.99 -26.19 10.38
CA SER A 85 4.99 -26.46 9.34
C SER A 85 3.53 -26.50 9.79
N ASN A 86 3.15 -25.79 10.86
CA ASN A 86 1.79 -25.87 11.39
C ASN A 86 1.09 -24.54 11.70
N LYS A 87 1.69 -23.39 11.40
CA LYS A 87 0.96 -22.13 11.40
C LYS A 87 0.48 -21.82 9.99
N ALA A 88 -0.83 -21.63 9.82
CA ALA A 88 -1.38 -21.15 8.57
C ALA A 88 -1.03 -19.65 8.41
N TYR A 89 -0.64 -19.23 7.21
CA TYR A 89 -0.25 -17.86 6.91
C TYR A 89 -1.11 -17.30 5.78
N LYS A 90 -1.34 -15.99 5.79
CA LYS A 90 -1.89 -15.21 4.67
C LYS A 90 -0.77 -14.39 4.04
N GLU A 91 -0.74 -14.38 2.71
CA GLU A 91 0.19 -13.56 1.93
C GLU A 91 -0.50 -12.27 1.46
N VAL A 92 0.17 -11.14 1.64
CA VAL A 92 -0.30 -9.82 1.18
C VAL A 92 0.83 -9.07 0.49
N TYR A 93 0.52 -8.41 -0.63
CA TYR A 93 1.49 -7.62 -1.37
C TYR A 93 1.18 -6.13 -1.23
N ILE A 94 2.07 -5.42 -0.52
CA ILE A 94 1.97 -3.97 -0.32
C ILE A 94 2.72 -3.27 -1.45
N ARG A 95 2.01 -2.43 -2.20
CA ARG A 95 2.58 -1.66 -3.30
C ARG A 95 3.38 -0.47 -2.78
N LYS A 96 4.41 -0.09 -3.53
CA LYS A 96 5.19 1.12 -3.23
C LYS A 96 4.27 2.34 -3.33
N GLY A 97 4.33 3.21 -2.32
CA GLY A 97 3.54 4.44 -2.26
C GLY A 97 2.18 4.30 -1.59
N MET A 98 1.77 3.08 -1.19
CA MET A 98 0.56 2.91 -0.37
C MET A 98 0.71 3.63 0.97
N THR A 99 -0.33 4.35 1.35
CA THR A 99 -0.49 4.99 2.65
C THR A 99 -0.88 3.96 3.72
N SER A 100 -0.75 4.32 5.01
CA SER A 100 -1.18 3.44 6.09
C SER A 100 -2.66 3.08 6.01
N GLU A 101 -3.51 4.00 5.54
CA GLU A 101 -4.95 3.78 5.33
C GLU A 101 -5.23 2.76 4.23
N GLU A 102 -4.52 2.86 3.09
CA GLU A 102 -4.64 1.90 1.98
C GLU A 102 -4.11 0.51 2.39
N ILE A 103 -3.03 0.45 3.18
CA ILE A 103 -2.53 -0.80 3.74
C ILE A 103 -3.57 -1.42 4.67
N ALA A 104 -4.16 -0.63 5.57
CA ALA A 104 -5.17 -1.10 6.51
C ALA A 104 -6.42 -1.63 5.75
N GLN A 105 -6.87 -0.91 4.72
CA GLN A 105 -7.96 -1.38 3.85
C GLN A 105 -7.60 -2.70 3.16
N LEU A 106 -6.40 -2.82 2.60
CA LEU A 106 -5.94 -4.06 1.96
C LEU A 106 -5.92 -5.25 2.93
N LEU A 107 -5.51 -5.03 4.18
CA LEU A 107 -5.48 -6.06 5.21
C LEU A 107 -6.89 -6.49 5.64
N GLU A 108 -7.82 -5.53 5.73
CA GLU A 108 -9.22 -5.79 6.04
C GLU A 108 -9.91 -6.57 4.91
N GLU A 109 -9.70 -6.19 3.65
CA GLU A 109 -10.21 -6.90 2.47
C GLU A 109 -9.71 -8.35 2.37
N LYS A 110 -8.53 -8.65 2.96
CA LYS A 110 -7.94 -9.99 3.05
C LYS A 110 -8.32 -10.73 4.34
N GLU A 111 -9.16 -10.12 5.17
CA GLU A 111 -9.56 -10.62 6.48
C GLU A 111 -8.34 -10.96 7.36
N ILE A 112 -7.27 -10.16 7.24
CA ILE A 112 -6.07 -10.27 8.07
C ILE A 112 -6.27 -9.46 9.36
N ILE A 113 -6.98 -8.34 9.26
CA ILE A 113 -7.47 -7.55 10.39
C ILE A 113 -9.01 -7.46 10.34
N LEU A 114 -9.63 -7.19 11.48
CA LEU A 114 -11.09 -7.04 11.59
C LEU A 114 -11.56 -5.60 11.36
N SER A 115 -10.71 -4.61 11.67
CA SER A 115 -11.06 -3.21 11.64
C SER A 115 -9.89 -2.37 11.15
N ARG A 116 -10.11 -1.66 10.05
CA ARG A 116 -9.18 -0.66 9.53
C ARG A 116 -8.85 0.44 10.55
N ASP A 117 -9.87 0.95 11.23
CA ASP A 117 -9.72 2.11 12.13
C ASP A 117 -8.90 1.75 13.38
N GLU A 118 -9.07 0.52 13.89
CA GLU A 118 -8.29 0.00 15.02
C GLU A 118 -6.81 -0.14 14.64
N PHE A 119 -6.53 -0.69 13.45
CA PHE A 119 -5.16 -0.79 12.95
C PHE A 119 -4.48 0.59 12.85
N ILE A 120 -5.16 1.59 12.29
CA ILE A 120 -4.62 2.95 12.18
C ILE A 120 -4.39 3.58 13.54
N TYR A 121 -5.31 3.38 14.49
CA TYR A 121 -5.18 3.86 15.85
C TYR A 121 -3.93 3.28 16.53
N VAL A 122 -3.75 1.96 16.49
CA VAL A 122 -2.59 1.27 17.07
C VAL A 122 -1.30 1.68 16.36
N ALA A 123 -1.31 1.74 15.02
CA ALA A 123 -0.14 2.16 14.24
C ALA A 123 0.32 3.59 14.57
N ASN A 124 -0.62 4.50 14.83
CA ASN A 124 -0.33 5.87 15.24
C ASN A 124 0.21 5.94 16.66
N ASN A 125 -0.40 5.21 17.60
CA ASN A 125 0.07 5.14 18.99
C ASN A 125 1.49 4.58 19.10
N LEU A 126 1.84 3.61 18.25
CA LEU A 126 3.18 3.02 18.18
C LEU A 126 4.14 3.79 17.26
N GLN A 127 3.70 4.89 16.63
CA GLN A 127 4.49 5.69 15.68
C GLN A 127 5.07 4.87 14.52
N MET A 128 4.31 3.89 14.03
CA MET A 128 4.72 2.95 12.98
C MET A 128 4.20 3.31 11.58
N THR A 129 3.25 4.23 11.45
CA THR A 129 2.60 4.58 10.16
C THR A 129 3.57 4.94 9.04
N GLY A 130 4.62 5.73 9.33
CA GLY A 130 5.66 6.09 8.35
C GLY A 130 6.76 5.05 8.16
N ARG A 131 6.73 3.94 8.89
CA ARG A 131 7.78 2.91 8.90
C ARG A 131 7.39 1.64 8.15
N LEU A 132 6.11 1.50 7.80
CA LEU A 132 5.58 0.35 7.05
C LEU A 132 6.31 0.21 5.71
N LYS A 133 6.72 -1.01 5.39
CA LYS A 133 7.48 -1.32 4.18
C LYS A 133 6.59 -1.96 3.12
N TYR A 134 6.88 -1.64 1.87
CA TYR A 134 6.29 -2.28 0.71
C TYR A 134 6.93 -3.65 0.47
N GLY A 135 6.25 -4.52 -0.28
CA GLY A 135 6.73 -5.86 -0.62
C GLY A 135 5.72 -6.96 -0.30
N LEU A 136 6.14 -8.21 -0.52
CA LEU A 136 5.37 -9.40 -0.16
C LEU A 136 5.56 -9.68 1.33
N LYS A 137 4.46 -9.84 2.06
CA LYS A 137 4.43 -10.07 3.51
C LYS A 137 3.66 -11.35 3.81
N ARG A 138 4.20 -12.15 4.73
CA ARG A 138 3.60 -13.38 5.24
C ARG A 138 3.16 -13.13 6.67
N ILE A 139 1.85 -13.12 6.89
CA ILE A 139 1.26 -12.81 8.17
C ILE A 139 0.65 -14.10 8.74
N PRO A 140 1.05 -14.55 9.94
CA PRO A 140 0.41 -15.69 10.58
C PRO A 140 -1.08 -15.42 10.79
N ASN A 141 -1.90 -16.47 10.65
CA ASN A 141 -3.30 -16.37 11.05
C ASN A 141 -3.40 -16.06 12.55
N GLU A 142 -4.42 -15.29 12.92
CA GLU A 142 -4.72 -14.89 14.31
C GLU A 142 -3.61 -14.06 14.98
N SER A 143 -2.73 -13.43 14.19
CA SER A 143 -1.79 -12.42 14.70
C SER A 143 -2.53 -11.22 15.28
N SER A 144 -1.98 -10.66 16.37
CA SER A 144 -2.46 -9.39 16.91
C SER A 144 -2.12 -8.23 15.95
N ILE A 145 -2.78 -7.09 16.11
CA ILE A 145 -2.50 -5.90 15.29
C ILE A 145 -1.04 -5.46 15.49
N GLU A 146 -0.53 -5.57 16.72
CA GLU A 146 0.84 -5.26 17.07
C GLU A 146 1.84 -6.18 16.34
N ASP A 147 1.60 -7.49 16.33
CA ASP A 147 2.46 -8.46 15.62
C ASP A 147 2.44 -8.19 14.11
N ILE A 148 1.25 -7.89 13.57
CA ILE A 148 1.10 -7.54 12.15
C ILE A 148 1.94 -6.31 11.83
N LEU A 149 1.85 -5.26 12.65
CA LEU A 149 2.62 -4.03 12.45
C LEU A 149 4.12 -4.28 12.51
N GLU A 150 4.59 -5.13 13.42
CA GLU A 150 6.00 -5.52 13.50
C GLU A 150 6.48 -6.19 12.20
N ILE A 151 5.72 -7.17 11.69
CA ILE A 151 6.01 -7.86 10.42
C ILE A 151 6.06 -6.87 9.23
N LEU A 152 5.18 -5.86 9.25
CA LEU A 152 5.13 -4.85 8.19
C LEU A 152 6.30 -3.85 8.23
N VAL A 153 6.93 -3.66 9.38
CA VAL A 153 8.09 -2.77 9.55
C VAL A 153 9.41 -3.50 9.26
N GLU A 154 9.49 -4.80 9.56
CA GLU A 154 10.69 -5.59 9.28
C GLU A 154 11.02 -5.68 7.78
N ILE A 155 12.30 -5.73 7.45
CA ILE A 155 12.78 -5.93 6.07
C ILE A 155 13.05 -7.42 5.94
N ASN A 156 12.33 -8.07 5.02
CA ASN A 156 12.63 -9.41 4.53
C ASN A 156 13.19 -9.31 3.12
#